data_AF-A0AAJ6NN88-F1
#
_entry.id   AF-A0AAJ6NN88-F1
#
_cell.length_a   1.000
_cell.length_b   1.000
_cell.length_c   1.000
_cell.angle_alpha   90.00
_cell.angle_beta   90.00
_cell.angle_gamma   90.00
#
_symmetry.space_group_name_H-M   'P 1'
#
loop_
_entity.id
_entity.type
_entity.pdbx_description
1 polymer ?
#
loop_
_entity_poly.entity_id
_entity_poly.type
_entity_poly.pdbx_seq_one_letter_code
_entity_poly.pdbx_strand_id
1 'polypeptide(L)'
;MTKHDTWVKLKPGNPYEPVLDLFPYGLPMRDPFPLERVTVNREQVALWIIDLERLIPPQANALAQLIASRRGVHVTEVMEEAVFQGGFAMTDGWVEAMECGAEGFQRSKEVADFFETAPQPPSARAWREFYNSQHDRWIEGDEQPPPINSIDDIDPRLRTPELEQHWKMRQVEQAIAAGGYSVFDVLSGRATVDVLNQIDPNNEWSLVRDDDDFEDDEIYE
;
A
#
# COMPACT_ATOMS: atom_id res chain seq x y z
N MET A 1 1.23 2.43 13.32
CA MET A 1 1.86 1.70 12.21
C MET A 1 2.29 0.36 12.76
N THR A 2 1.62 -0.70 12.33
CA THR A 2 1.95 -2.08 12.69
C THR A 2 3.12 -2.55 11.83
N LYS A 3 3.79 -3.66 12.18
CA LYS A 3 4.83 -4.22 11.29
C LYS A 3 4.28 -4.48 9.87
N HIS A 4 3.05 -5.01 9.79
CA HIS A 4 2.35 -5.39 8.56
C HIS A 4 1.61 -4.25 7.87
N ASP A 5 2.20 -3.07 7.76
CA ASP A 5 1.56 -1.91 7.14
C ASP A 5 1.46 -2.04 5.60
N THR A 6 0.67 -3.00 5.13
CA THR A 6 0.35 -3.21 3.71
C THR A 6 -1.14 -3.05 3.49
N TRP A 7 -1.52 -2.34 2.43
CA TRP A 7 -2.90 -2.19 1.98
C TRP A 7 -3.00 -2.51 0.49
N VAL A 8 -4.09 -3.17 0.10
CA VAL A 8 -4.35 -3.47 -1.30
C VAL A 8 -5.67 -2.85 -1.76
N LYS A 9 -5.62 -2.25 -2.95
CA LYS A 9 -6.79 -1.84 -3.72
C LYS A 9 -7.13 -2.95 -4.69
N LEU A 10 -8.42 -3.19 -4.86
CA LEU A 10 -8.92 -4.29 -5.68
C LEU A 10 -9.47 -3.79 -7.03
N LYS A 11 -9.29 -4.61 -8.07
CA LYS A 11 -9.79 -4.34 -9.41
C LYS A 11 -11.32 -4.24 -9.43
N PRO A 12 -11.93 -3.45 -10.34
CA PRO A 12 -13.36 -3.51 -10.58
C PRO A 12 -13.84 -4.93 -10.94
N GLY A 13 -15.05 -5.29 -10.51
CA GLY A 13 -15.66 -6.61 -10.67
C GLY A 13 -15.13 -7.68 -9.70
N ASN A 14 -14.37 -7.29 -8.68
CA ASN A 14 -13.89 -8.21 -7.65
C ASN A 14 -15.05 -8.65 -6.71
N PRO A 15 -14.96 -9.82 -6.07
CA PRO A 15 -16.04 -10.33 -5.23
C PRO A 15 -16.26 -9.54 -3.93
N TYR A 16 -15.32 -8.68 -3.54
CA TYR A 16 -15.38 -7.86 -2.32
C TYR A 16 -16.01 -6.48 -2.53
N GLU A 17 -16.37 -6.11 -3.76
CA GLU A 17 -17.06 -4.84 -4.06
C GLU A 17 -18.19 -4.47 -3.08
N PRO A 18 -19.07 -5.40 -2.66
CA PRO A 18 -20.18 -5.07 -1.76
C PRO A 18 -19.77 -4.57 -0.37
N VAL A 19 -18.50 -4.70 0.01
CA VAL A 19 -17.98 -4.33 1.34
C VAL A 19 -16.83 -3.32 1.27
N LEU A 20 -16.43 -2.86 0.07
CA LEU A 20 -15.28 -1.96 -0.10
C LEU A 20 -15.47 -0.59 0.53
N ASP A 21 -16.71 -0.14 0.71
CA ASP A 21 -17.04 1.09 1.41
C ASP A 21 -16.57 1.07 2.89
N LEU A 22 -16.43 -0.12 3.48
CA LEU A 22 -15.88 -0.31 4.82
C LEU A 22 -14.35 -0.19 4.86
N PHE A 23 -13.67 -0.09 3.70
CA PHE A 23 -12.22 -0.10 3.55
C PHE A 23 -11.71 1.12 2.77
N PRO A 24 -11.79 2.33 3.35
CA PRO A 24 -11.44 3.57 2.65
C PRO A 24 -9.97 3.64 2.20
N TYR A 25 -9.08 2.88 2.84
CA TYR A 25 -7.65 2.81 2.51
C TYR A 25 -7.27 1.52 1.77
N GLY A 26 -8.24 0.69 1.40
CA GLY A 26 -8.01 -0.66 0.88
C GLY A 26 -8.01 -1.74 1.98
N LEU A 27 -7.92 -2.99 1.56
CA LEU A 27 -7.90 -4.13 2.48
C LEU A 27 -6.54 -4.22 3.18
N PRO A 28 -6.51 -4.41 4.51
CA PRO A 28 -5.26 -4.63 5.24
C PRO A 28 -4.71 -6.03 4.93
N MET A 29 -3.50 -6.13 4.41
CA MET A 29 -2.84 -7.42 4.17
C MET A 29 -1.89 -7.76 5.31
N ARG A 30 -1.83 -9.04 5.67
CA ARG A 30 -0.88 -9.60 6.65
C ARG A 30 0.52 -9.68 6.07
N ASP A 31 0.63 -9.90 4.76
CA ASP A 31 1.90 -10.02 4.05
C ASP A 31 1.92 -9.09 2.83
N PRO A 32 3.06 -8.44 2.52
CA PRO A 32 3.29 -7.72 1.28
C PRO A 32 3.33 -8.59 0.01
N PHE A 33 3.28 -9.92 0.12
CA PHE A 33 3.29 -10.84 -1.02
C PHE A 33 2.31 -12.00 -0.82
N PRO A 34 1.83 -12.63 -1.92
CA PRO A 34 1.05 -13.86 -1.81
C PRO A 34 1.99 -15.02 -1.45
N LEU A 35 2.06 -15.37 -0.17
CA LEU A 35 2.98 -16.37 0.35
C LEU A 35 2.30 -17.68 0.75
N GLU A 36 0.98 -17.68 0.93
CA GLU A 36 0.22 -18.88 1.28
C GLU A 36 -0.03 -19.73 0.03
N ARG A 37 0.58 -20.91 -0.03
CA ARG A 37 0.37 -21.85 -1.14
C ARG A 37 -0.66 -22.90 -0.78
N VAL A 38 -1.82 -22.83 -1.41
CA VAL A 38 -2.85 -23.86 -1.29
C VAL A 38 -2.97 -24.65 -2.58
N THR A 39 -3.37 -25.91 -2.45
CA THR A 39 -3.70 -26.75 -3.61
C THR A 39 -5.19 -26.63 -3.90
N VAL A 40 -5.54 -25.99 -5.01
CA VAL A 40 -6.92 -25.89 -5.50
C VAL A 40 -6.98 -26.60 -6.84
N ASN A 41 -7.83 -27.63 -6.98
CA ASN A 41 -7.99 -28.37 -8.25
C ASN A 41 -6.67 -28.92 -8.86
N ARG A 42 -5.71 -29.33 -8.00
CA ARG A 42 -4.35 -29.79 -8.39
C ARG A 42 -3.40 -28.70 -8.89
N GLU A 43 -3.80 -27.43 -8.82
CA GLU A 43 -2.93 -26.28 -9.06
C GLU A 43 -2.51 -25.67 -7.73
N GLN A 44 -1.23 -25.26 -7.63
CA GLN A 44 -0.76 -24.46 -6.50
C GLN A 44 -1.11 -23.00 -6.76
N VAL A 45 -1.97 -22.43 -5.92
CA VAL A 45 -2.35 -21.03 -5.98
C VAL A 45 -1.72 -20.30 -4.81
N ALA A 46 -1.11 -19.16 -5.09
CA ALA A 46 -0.59 -18.26 -4.07
C ALA A 46 -1.73 -17.33 -3.60
N LEU A 47 -1.93 -17.24 -2.29
CA LEU A 47 -2.97 -16.45 -1.67
C LEU A 47 -2.36 -15.31 -0.85
N TRP A 48 -3.08 -14.19 -0.84
CA TRP A 48 -2.93 -13.12 0.11
C TRP A 48 -3.81 -13.40 1.33
N ILE A 49 -3.35 -12.98 2.51
CA ILE A 49 -4.11 -13.08 3.74
C ILE A 49 -4.50 -11.66 4.17
N ILE A 50 -5.79 -11.38 4.23
CA ILE A 50 -6.34 -10.16 4.82
C ILE A 50 -6.13 -10.26 6.33
N ASP A 51 -5.37 -9.33 6.90
CA ASP A 51 -4.93 -9.37 8.30
C ASP A 51 -6.12 -9.23 9.26
N LEU A 52 -6.46 -10.30 9.98
CA LEU A 52 -7.59 -10.30 10.91
C LEU A 52 -7.37 -9.31 12.07
N GLU A 53 -6.14 -9.12 12.54
CA GLU A 53 -5.84 -8.28 13.69
C GLU A 53 -6.06 -6.79 13.40
N ARG A 54 -5.98 -6.41 12.13
CA ARG A 54 -6.20 -5.03 11.66
C ARG A 54 -7.65 -4.74 11.28
N LEU A 55 -8.52 -5.75 11.30
CA LEU A 55 -9.94 -5.58 10.99
C LEU A 55 -10.72 -5.18 12.24
N ILE A 56 -11.55 -4.15 12.11
CA ILE A 56 -12.58 -3.89 13.12
C ILE A 56 -13.73 -4.89 12.97
N PRO A 57 -14.50 -5.17 14.05
CA PRO A 57 -15.55 -6.20 14.00
C PRO A 57 -16.56 -6.06 12.85
N PRO A 58 -17.01 -4.85 12.45
CA PRO A 58 -17.89 -4.70 11.28
C PRO A 58 -17.25 -5.18 9.97
N GLN A 59 -15.96 -4.87 9.76
CA GLN A 59 -15.21 -5.28 8.57
C GLN A 59 -15.05 -6.80 8.52
N ALA A 60 -14.62 -7.41 9.63
CA ALA A 60 -14.46 -8.86 9.73
C ALA A 60 -15.78 -9.61 9.48
N ASN A 61 -16.88 -9.14 10.08
CA ASN A 61 -18.20 -9.74 9.87
C ASN A 61 -18.69 -9.59 8.42
N ALA A 62 -18.48 -8.43 7.80
CA ALA A 62 -18.89 -8.21 6.41
C ALA A 62 -18.13 -9.12 5.45
N LEU A 63 -16.80 -9.27 5.63
CA LEU A 63 -15.99 -10.21 4.87
C LEU A 63 -16.46 -11.65 5.07
N ALA A 64 -16.71 -12.07 6.31
CA ALA A 64 -17.17 -13.41 6.61
C ALA A 64 -18.55 -13.71 6.01
N GLN A 65 -19.50 -12.77 6.08
CA GLN A 65 -20.82 -12.90 5.47
C GLN A 65 -20.74 -13.04 3.95
N LEU A 66 -19.91 -12.21 3.31
CA LEU A 66 -19.70 -12.25 1.88
C LEU A 66 -19.10 -13.58 1.42
N ILE A 67 -18.05 -14.04 2.09
CA ILE A 67 -17.38 -15.31 1.80
C ILE A 67 -18.33 -16.49 2.06
N ALA A 68 -19.06 -16.47 3.18
CA ALA A 68 -20.03 -17.49 3.56
C ALA A 68 -21.14 -17.64 2.52
N SER A 69 -21.71 -16.50 2.08
CA SER A 69 -22.72 -16.45 1.03
C SER A 69 -22.22 -17.07 -0.27
N ARG A 70 -20.99 -16.75 -0.68
CA ARG A 70 -20.39 -17.26 -1.92
C ARG A 70 -20.04 -18.74 -1.85
N ARG A 71 -19.58 -19.23 -0.69
CA ARG A 71 -19.19 -20.63 -0.47
C ARG A 71 -20.38 -21.52 -0.10
N GLY A 72 -21.53 -20.95 0.26
CA GLY A 72 -22.70 -21.71 0.72
C GLY A 72 -22.49 -22.34 2.11
N VAL A 73 -21.73 -21.69 2.98
CA VAL A 73 -21.34 -22.16 4.32
C VAL A 73 -21.82 -21.20 5.40
N HIS A 74 -21.70 -21.59 6.67
CA HIS A 74 -22.06 -20.71 7.78
C HIS A 74 -20.98 -19.63 8.04
N VAL A 75 -21.42 -18.44 8.45
CA VAL A 75 -20.51 -17.32 8.78
C VAL A 75 -19.53 -17.72 9.89
N THR A 76 -19.98 -18.51 10.86
CA THR A 76 -19.15 -19.02 11.95
C THR A 76 -18.01 -19.89 11.45
N GLU A 77 -18.24 -20.75 10.46
CA GLU A 77 -17.20 -21.61 9.88
C GLU A 77 -16.13 -20.77 9.18
N VAL A 78 -16.54 -19.72 8.45
CA VAL A 78 -15.60 -18.79 7.80
C VAL A 78 -14.78 -18.02 8.83
N MET A 79 -15.41 -17.57 9.92
CA MET A 79 -14.71 -16.86 11.00
C MET A 79 -13.72 -17.77 11.73
N GLU A 80 -14.10 -19.02 12.00
CA GLU A 80 -13.21 -20.02 12.62
C GLU A 80 -12.01 -20.32 11.73
N GLU A 81 -12.22 -20.49 10.42
CA GLU A 81 -11.13 -20.64 9.45
C GLU A 81 -10.20 -19.42 9.46
N ALA A 82 -10.77 -18.21 9.45
CA ALA A 82 -10.00 -16.98 9.45
C ALA A 82 -9.17 -16.81 10.73
N VAL A 83 -9.70 -17.17 11.89
CA VAL A 83 -8.95 -17.17 13.16
C VAL A 83 -7.80 -18.17 13.11
N PHE A 84 -8.03 -19.37 12.56
CA PHE A 84 -6.99 -20.38 12.43
C PHE A 84 -5.86 -19.96 11.48
N GLN A 85 -6.18 -19.30 10.37
CA GLN A 85 -5.22 -18.82 9.37
C GLN A 85 -4.63 -17.44 9.71
N GLY A 86 -5.12 -16.77 10.75
CA GLY A 86 -4.76 -15.39 11.10
C GLY A 86 -5.27 -14.34 10.10
N GLY A 87 -6.29 -14.66 9.30
CA GLY A 87 -6.83 -13.77 8.28
C GLY A 87 -7.75 -14.44 7.27
N PHE A 88 -8.33 -13.62 6.38
CA PHE A 88 -9.16 -14.12 5.29
C PHE A 88 -8.34 -14.28 4.01
N ALA A 89 -8.38 -15.47 3.40
CA ALA A 89 -7.69 -15.73 2.15
C ALA A 89 -8.30 -14.98 0.95
N MET A 90 -7.43 -14.44 0.11
CA MET A 90 -7.78 -13.72 -1.12
C MET A 90 -6.82 -14.10 -2.25
N THR A 91 -7.33 -14.24 -3.48
CA THR A 91 -6.46 -14.50 -4.63
C THR A 91 -5.78 -13.21 -5.12
N ASP A 92 -4.54 -13.32 -5.57
CA ASP A 92 -3.75 -12.22 -6.13
C ASP A 92 -4.38 -11.61 -7.39
N GLY A 93 -5.14 -12.40 -8.16
CA GLY A 93 -5.80 -11.96 -9.39
C GLY A 93 -6.72 -10.74 -9.22
N TRP A 94 -7.25 -10.49 -8.02
CA TRP A 94 -8.12 -9.35 -7.74
C TRP A 94 -7.38 -8.07 -7.32
N VAL A 95 -6.07 -8.15 -7.02
CA VAL A 95 -5.27 -7.00 -6.61
C VAL A 95 -5.03 -6.09 -7.82
N GLU A 96 -5.34 -4.80 -7.67
CA GLU A 96 -5.06 -3.74 -8.65
C GLU A 96 -3.77 -3.01 -8.33
N ALA A 97 -3.66 -2.54 -7.09
CA ALA A 97 -2.51 -1.79 -6.60
C ALA A 97 -2.27 -2.11 -5.12
N MET A 98 -1.03 -1.91 -4.70
CA MET A 98 -0.59 -2.14 -3.33
C MET A 98 0.14 -0.91 -2.81
N GLU A 99 -0.16 -0.55 -1.56
CA GLU A 99 0.63 0.38 -0.77
C GLU A 99 1.39 -0.41 0.28
N CYS A 100 2.71 -0.34 0.21
CA CYS A 100 3.62 -0.99 1.17
C CYS A 100 4.16 0.03 2.16
N GLY A 101 4.13 -0.35 3.44
CA GLY A 101 4.91 0.27 4.50
C GLY A 101 6.35 -0.24 4.51
N ALA A 102 7.06 0.08 5.58
CA ALA A 102 8.48 -0.23 5.73
C ALA A 102 8.82 -1.72 5.59
N GLU A 103 7.98 -2.61 6.11
CA GLU A 103 8.17 -4.06 5.96
C GLU A 103 8.14 -4.48 4.49
N GLY A 104 7.18 -3.98 3.71
CA GLY A 104 7.06 -4.35 2.29
C GLY A 104 8.30 -3.98 1.48
N PHE A 105 8.88 -2.80 1.72
CA PHE A 105 10.13 -2.40 1.07
C PHE A 105 11.34 -3.21 1.54
N GLN A 106 11.49 -3.43 2.85
CA GLN A 106 12.60 -4.22 3.40
C GLN A 106 12.57 -5.66 2.86
N ARG A 107 11.39 -6.31 2.85
CA ARG A 107 11.25 -7.67 2.34
C ARG A 107 11.41 -7.74 0.82
N SER A 108 10.94 -6.72 0.07
CA SER A 108 11.20 -6.62 -1.37
C SER A 108 12.69 -6.55 -1.68
N LYS A 109 13.44 -5.80 -0.87
CA LYS A 109 14.91 -5.73 -0.97
C LYS A 109 15.55 -7.08 -0.68
N GLU A 110 15.12 -7.76 0.37
CA GLU A 110 15.65 -9.09 0.72
C GLU A 110 15.36 -10.14 -0.37
N VAL A 111 14.21 -10.04 -1.04
CA VAL A 111 13.89 -10.86 -2.23
C VAL A 111 14.85 -10.53 -3.38
N ALA A 112 15.10 -9.25 -3.66
CA ALA A 112 16.04 -8.84 -4.69
C ALA A 112 17.47 -9.35 -4.40
N ASP A 113 17.93 -9.19 -3.16
CA ASP A 113 19.24 -9.68 -2.69
C ASP A 113 19.34 -11.21 -2.81
N PHE A 114 18.27 -11.93 -2.50
CA PHE A 114 18.20 -13.37 -2.68
C PHE A 114 18.37 -13.77 -4.16
N PHE A 115 17.69 -13.10 -5.09
CA PHE A 115 17.84 -13.40 -6.52
C PHE A 115 19.21 -13.03 -7.08
N GLU A 116 19.88 -12.01 -6.54
CA GLU A 116 21.24 -11.65 -6.98
C GLU A 116 22.33 -12.59 -6.43
N THR A 117 22.14 -13.10 -5.21
CA THR A 117 23.16 -13.90 -4.52
C THR A 117 22.97 -15.41 -4.67
N ALA A 118 21.74 -15.87 -4.90
CA ALA A 118 21.45 -17.29 -5.08
C ALA A 118 21.84 -17.78 -6.49
N PRO A 119 22.32 -19.03 -6.63
CA PRO A 119 22.48 -19.67 -7.93
C PRO A 119 21.17 -19.65 -8.72
N GLN A 120 21.21 -19.26 -10.00
CA GLN A 120 20.03 -19.11 -10.86
C GLN A 120 19.81 -20.32 -11.77
N PRO A 121 18.60 -20.91 -11.82
CA PRO A 121 17.44 -20.60 -10.97
C PRO A 121 17.62 -21.12 -9.53
N PRO A 122 17.01 -20.48 -8.51
CA PRO A 122 17.13 -20.92 -7.13
C PRO A 122 16.61 -22.34 -6.96
N SER A 123 17.35 -23.17 -6.23
CA SER A 123 16.89 -24.51 -5.89
C SER A 123 15.63 -24.45 -5.00
N ALA A 124 14.78 -25.47 -5.08
CA ALA A 124 13.60 -25.56 -4.21
C ALA A 124 13.95 -25.52 -2.70
N ARG A 125 15.15 -26.00 -2.34
CA ARG A 125 15.68 -25.92 -0.99
C ARG A 125 16.02 -24.47 -0.61
N ALA A 126 16.78 -23.77 -1.44
CA ALA A 126 17.15 -22.36 -1.21
C ALA A 126 15.89 -21.48 -1.10
N TRP A 127 14.89 -21.73 -1.95
CA TRP A 127 13.60 -21.03 -1.86
C TRP A 127 12.88 -21.28 -0.54
N ARG A 128 12.86 -22.53 -0.06
CA ARG A 128 12.23 -22.89 1.21
C ARG A 128 12.97 -22.28 2.41
N GLU A 129 14.30 -22.27 2.38
CA GLU A 129 15.12 -21.66 3.43
C GLU A 129 14.89 -20.13 3.49
N PHE A 130 14.84 -19.47 2.33
CA PHE A 130 14.47 -18.06 2.24
C PHE A 130 13.05 -17.80 2.78
N TYR A 131 12.07 -18.57 2.32
CA TYR A 131 10.67 -18.45 2.77
C TYR A 131 10.51 -18.64 4.28
N ASN A 132 11.08 -19.69 4.85
CA ASN A 132 10.99 -19.95 6.28
C ASN A 132 11.63 -18.81 7.08
N SER A 133 12.78 -18.29 6.63
CA SER A 133 13.42 -17.13 7.25
C SER A 133 12.54 -15.87 7.21
N GLN A 134 11.81 -15.63 6.11
CA GLN A 134 10.85 -14.53 6.04
C GLN A 134 9.70 -14.73 7.03
N HIS A 135 9.13 -15.93 7.05
CA HIS A 135 7.99 -16.26 7.91
C HIS A 135 8.35 -16.15 9.40
N ASP A 136 9.46 -16.77 9.81
CA ASP A 136 9.88 -16.84 11.22
C ASP A 136 10.21 -15.46 11.78
N ARG A 137 10.78 -14.55 10.97
CA ARG A 137 11.19 -13.21 11.42
C ARG A 137 10.07 -12.18 11.34
N TRP A 138 9.39 -12.13 10.19
CA TRP A 138 8.41 -11.08 9.91
C TRP A 138 7.01 -11.46 10.37
N ILE A 139 6.59 -12.72 10.21
CA ILE A 139 5.23 -13.16 10.51
C ILE A 139 5.12 -13.61 11.97
N GLU A 140 5.86 -14.64 12.35
CA GLU A 140 5.82 -15.18 13.72
C GLU A 140 6.71 -14.41 14.70
N GLY A 141 7.80 -13.83 14.20
CA GLY A 141 8.77 -13.08 14.99
C GLY A 141 8.37 -11.63 15.28
N ASP A 142 9.26 -10.92 15.95
CA ASP A 142 9.11 -9.53 16.37
C ASP A 142 10.02 -8.55 15.61
N GLU A 143 10.64 -8.99 14.51
CA GLU A 143 11.52 -8.14 13.70
C GLU A 143 10.77 -6.89 13.21
N GLN A 144 11.40 -5.73 13.39
CA GLN A 144 10.85 -4.45 12.98
C GLN A 144 11.61 -3.92 11.77
N PRO A 145 10.92 -3.47 10.72
CA PRO A 145 11.59 -2.92 9.56
C PRO A 145 12.23 -1.58 9.91
N PRO A 146 13.35 -1.22 9.25
CA PRO A 146 13.93 0.11 9.41
C PRO A 146 12.90 1.17 8.98
N PRO A 147 12.79 2.31 9.69
CA PRO A 147 11.86 3.37 9.31
C PRO A 147 12.26 3.97 7.97
N ILE A 148 11.25 4.30 7.14
CA ILE A 148 11.43 5.02 5.87
C ILE A 148 10.98 6.45 6.10
N ASN A 149 11.94 7.37 6.15
CA ASN A 149 11.68 8.80 6.36
C ASN A 149 11.70 9.57 5.04
N SER A 150 12.39 9.04 4.04
CA SER A 150 12.55 9.63 2.73
C SER A 150 12.63 8.57 1.64
N ILE A 151 12.49 8.99 0.39
CA ILE A 151 12.74 8.15 -0.78
C ILE A 151 14.17 7.59 -0.80
N ASP A 152 15.12 8.29 -0.18
CA ASP A 152 16.52 7.88 -0.14
C ASP A 152 16.79 6.68 0.78
N ASP A 153 15.88 6.39 1.70
CA ASP A 153 15.93 5.22 2.56
C ASP A 153 15.50 3.93 1.80
N ILE A 154 14.87 4.07 0.64
CA ILE A 154 14.40 2.95 -0.18
C ILE A 154 15.53 2.47 -1.10
N ASP A 155 15.69 1.16 -1.23
CA ASP A 155 16.67 0.57 -2.14
C ASP A 155 16.48 1.09 -3.59
N PRO A 156 17.52 1.60 -4.27
CA PRO A 156 17.40 2.15 -5.63
C PRO A 156 16.73 1.22 -6.64
N ARG A 157 16.85 -0.11 -6.48
CA ARG A 157 16.21 -1.10 -7.37
C ARG A 157 14.68 -1.11 -7.25
N LEU A 158 14.15 -0.61 -6.14
CA LEU A 158 12.72 -0.57 -5.85
C LEU A 158 12.11 0.82 -6.13
N ARG A 159 12.93 1.82 -6.46
CA ARG A 159 12.45 3.17 -6.78
C ARG A 159 11.85 3.19 -8.17
N THR A 160 10.65 3.75 -8.29
CA THR A 160 10.01 4.03 -9.58
C THR A 160 9.65 5.52 -9.65
N PRO A 161 9.58 6.12 -10.84
CA PRO A 161 9.20 7.53 -10.97
C PRO A 161 7.87 7.86 -10.28
N GLU A 162 6.92 6.93 -10.30
CA GLU A 162 5.62 7.08 -9.64
C GLU A 162 5.76 7.11 -8.12
N LEU A 163 6.62 6.26 -7.57
CA LEU A 163 6.92 6.24 -6.13
C LEU A 163 7.60 7.53 -5.69
N GLU A 164 8.60 8.01 -6.44
CA GLU A 164 9.30 9.26 -6.14
C GLU A 164 8.34 10.46 -6.18
N GLN A 165 7.48 10.52 -7.21
CA GLN A 165 6.44 11.54 -7.32
C GLN A 165 5.44 11.46 -6.17
N HIS A 166 5.02 10.25 -5.77
CA HIS A 166 4.11 10.06 -4.64
C HIS A 166 4.71 10.59 -3.32
N TRP A 167 5.99 10.30 -3.07
CA TRP A 167 6.71 10.84 -1.90
C TRP A 167 6.83 12.37 -1.95
N LYS A 168 7.13 12.94 -3.11
CA LYS A 168 7.16 14.41 -3.29
C LYS A 168 5.80 15.03 -2.99
N MET A 169 4.71 14.47 -3.53
CA MET A 169 3.35 14.95 -3.27
C MET A 169 2.96 14.83 -1.80
N ARG A 170 3.35 13.74 -1.12
CA ARG A 170 3.10 13.58 0.32
C ARG A 170 3.80 14.65 1.15
N GLN A 171 5.04 15.01 0.79
CA GLN A 171 5.76 16.11 1.44
C GLN A 171 5.05 17.45 1.21
N VAL A 172 4.55 17.68 -0.01
CA VAL A 172 3.76 18.87 -0.34
C VAL A 172 2.50 18.94 0.53
N GLU A 173 1.71 17.85 0.59
CA GLU A 173 0.48 17.78 1.38
C GLU A 173 0.74 18.02 2.88
N GLN A 174 1.82 17.45 3.42
CA GLN A 174 2.21 17.67 4.82
C GLN A 174 2.59 19.12 5.09
N ALA A 175 3.35 19.74 4.18
CA ALA A 175 3.72 21.14 4.30
C ALA A 175 2.52 22.08 4.15
N ILE A 176 1.57 21.79 3.25
CA ILE A 176 0.29 22.53 3.16
C ILE A 176 -0.49 22.41 4.47
N ALA A 177 -0.62 21.21 5.02
CA ALA A 177 -1.33 20.98 6.28
C ALA A 177 -0.69 21.72 7.48
N ALA A 178 0.65 21.83 7.49
CA ALA A 178 1.39 22.54 8.53
C ALA A 178 1.46 24.06 8.31
N GLY A 179 1.36 24.52 7.07
CA GLY A 179 1.60 25.91 6.64
C GLY A 179 0.47 26.90 6.94
N GLY A 180 -0.66 26.45 7.51
CA GLY A 180 -1.77 27.33 7.89
C GLY A 180 -2.49 27.99 6.70
N TYR A 181 -2.40 27.40 5.51
CA TYR A 181 -3.06 27.87 4.30
C TYR A 181 -4.58 27.89 4.45
N SER A 182 -5.25 28.87 3.84
CA SER A 182 -6.71 28.90 3.79
C SER A 182 -7.24 27.87 2.78
N VAL A 183 -8.52 27.51 2.90
CA VAL A 183 -9.19 26.63 1.91
C VAL A 183 -9.09 27.24 0.50
N PHE A 184 -9.13 28.57 0.37
CA PHE A 184 -9.00 29.22 -0.92
C PHE A 184 -7.60 29.07 -1.52
N ASP A 185 -6.54 29.13 -0.70
CA ASP A 185 -5.15 28.95 -1.17
C ASP A 185 -4.89 27.52 -1.64
N VAL A 186 -5.54 26.54 -1.00
CA VAL A 186 -5.48 25.13 -1.42
C VAL A 186 -6.24 24.94 -2.73
N LEU A 187 -7.45 25.51 -2.86
CA LEU A 187 -8.28 25.36 -4.06
C LEU A 187 -7.72 26.09 -5.29
N SER A 188 -7.04 27.23 -5.10
CA SER A 188 -6.39 27.97 -6.18
C SER A 188 -5.07 27.34 -6.64
N GLY A 189 -4.53 26.37 -5.90
CA GLY A 189 -3.21 25.79 -6.13
C GLY A 189 -2.04 26.64 -5.61
N ARG A 190 -2.31 27.82 -5.03
CA ARG A 190 -1.28 28.71 -4.47
C ARG A 190 -0.48 28.03 -3.36
N ALA A 191 -1.15 27.31 -2.46
CA ALA A 191 -0.49 26.57 -1.39
C ALA A 191 0.49 25.52 -1.94
N THR A 192 0.10 24.83 -3.03
CA THR A 192 0.95 23.84 -3.69
C THR A 192 2.19 24.49 -4.31
N VAL A 193 2.03 25.62 -5.01
CA VAL A 193 3.15 26.34 -5.64
C VAL A 193 4.11 26.90 -4.60
N ASP A 194 3.60 27.56 -3.56
CA ASP A 194 4.42 28.10 -2.47
C ASP A 194 5.25 27.01 -1.80
N VAL A 195 4.65 25.85 -1.53
CA VAL A 195 5.32 24.70 -0.93
C VAL A 195 6.33 24.05 -1.88
N LEU A 196 6.01 23.93 -3.18
CA LEU A 196 6.95 23.42 -4.17
C LEU A 196 8.20 24.29 -4.26
N ASN A 197 8.05 25.62 -4.23
CA ASN A 197 9.17 26.57 -4.22
C ASN A 197 9.98 26.52 -2.90
N GLN A 198 9.37 26.12 -1.77
CA GLN A 198 10.09 25.91 -0.52
C GLN A 198 10.90 24.60 -0.51
N ILE A 199 10.32 23.52 -1.06
CA ILE A 199 10.93 22.18 -1.06
C ILE A 199 12.00 22.06 -2.15
N ASP A 200 11.82 22.77 -3.27
CA ASP A 200 12.70 22.72 -4.43
C ASP A 200 12.98 24.13 -4.96
N PRO A 201 13.76 24.95 -4.22
CA PRO A 201 13.97 26.36 -4.54
C PRO A 201 14.77 26.61 -5.82
N ASN A 202 15.35 25.55 -6.41
CA ASN A 202 16.07 25.64 -7.68
C ASN A 202 15.14 25.54 -8.88
N ASN A 203 13.87 25.16 -8.67
CA ASN A 203 12.82 25.17 -9.68
C ASN A 203 11.80 26.25 -9.32
N GLU A 204 11.63 27.24 -10.20
CA GLU A 204 10.59 28.26 -10.03
C GLU A 204 9.26 27.74 -10.56
N TRP A 205 8.34 27.45 -9.64
CA TRP A 205 6.96 27.09 -9.94
C TRP A 205 6.11 28.35 -9.85
N SER A 206 5.25 28.57 -10.85
CA SER A 206 4.21 29.60 -10.83
C SER A 206 2.87 29.01 -11.27
N LEU A 207 1.76 29.66 -10.87
CA LEU A 207 0.44 29.31 -11.36
C LEU A 207 0.32 29.78 -12.81
N VAL A 208 -0.08 28.89 -13.70
CA VAL A 208 -0.32 29.23 -15.11
C VAL A 208 -1.46 30.26 -15.16
N ARG A 209 -1.15 31.50 -15.54
CA ARG A 209 -2.01 32.72 -15.64
C ARG A 209 -2.04 33.69 -14.44
N ASP A 210 -1.24 33.54 -13.40
CA ASP A 210 -1.08 34.65 -12.41
C ASP A 210 -0.10 35.74 -12.89
N ASP A 211 0.72 35.44 -13.91
CA ASP A 211 1.70 36.38 -14.49
C ASP A 211 1.20 37.11 -15.75
N ASP A 212 0.01 36.79 -16.26
CA ASP A 212 -0.58 37.43 -17.45
C ASP A 212 -1.94 38.08 -17.09
N ASP A 213 -1.99 39.41 -17.05
CA ASP A 213 -3.18 40.28 -17.16
C ASP A 213 -4.01 40.61 -15.90
N PHE A 214 -3.38 41.17 -14.87
CA PHE A 214 -4.03 42.19 -14.00
C PHE A 214 -3.23 43.50 -13.96
N GLU A 215 -2.46 43.80 -15.00
CA GLU A 215 -1.92 45.15 -15.22
C GLU A 215 -3.06 46.06 -15.71
N ASP A 216 -3.65 46.79 -14.75
CA ASP A 216 -4.19 48.14 -14.90
C ASP A 216 -4.90 48.48 -16.22
N ASP A 217 -6.14 47.99 -16.40
CA ASP A 217 -7.07 48.68 -17.30
C ASP A 217 -7.47 50.01 -16.66
N GLU A 218 -6.79 51.04 -17.15
CA GLU A 218 -6.99 52.46 -16.89
C GLU A 218 -8.46 52.84 -16.74
N ILE A 219 -8.73 53.54 -15.65
CA ILE A 219 -9.88 54.40 -15.45
C ILE A 219 -9.96 55.37 -16.65
N TYR A 220 -10.88 55.14 -17.58
CA TYR A 220 -11.32 56.17 -18.52
C TYR A 220 -12.49 56.94 -17.91
N GLU A 221 -12.23 58.21 -17.58
CA GLU A 221 -13.22 59.28 -17.43
C GLU A 221 -14.07 59.47 -18.70
#